data_AF-N9M8S5-F1
#
_entry.id   AF-N9M8S5-F1
#
_cell.length_a   1.000
_cell.length_b   1.000
_cell.length_c   1.000
_cell.angle_alpha   90.00
_cell.angle_beta   90.00
_cell.angle_gamma   90.00
#
_symmetry.space_group_name_H-M   'P 1'
#
loop_
_entity.id
_entity.type
_entity.pdbx_description
1 polymer ?
#
loop_
_entity_poly.entity_id
_entity_poly.type
_entity_poly.pdbx_seq_one_letter_code
_entity_poly.pdbx_strand_id
1 'polypeptide(L)' 'MVNYNRIQEDINNMKLGTMKWLGNNIELNDMQGVHTFLLSLEEEGGVDMIAVGHESYTGHR' A
#
# COMPACT_ATOMS: atom_id res chain seq x y z
N MET A 1 11.99 -8.62 -0.28
CA MET A 1 10.78 -9.38 0.10
C MET A 1 9.90 -8.47 0.93
N VAL A 2 8.71 -8.17 0.41
CA VAL A 2 7.71 -7.33 1.10
C VAL A 2 7.22 -8.02 2.36
N ASN A 3 7.09 -7.25 3.45
CA ASN A 3 6.47 -7.70 4.68
C ASN A 3 5.00 -7.26 4.71
N TYR A 4 4.09 -8.16 4.32
CA TYR A 4 2.65 -7.88 4.27
C TYR A 4 2.03 -7.62 5.65
N ASN A 5 2.54 -8.26 6.71
CA ASN A 5 2.06 -8.01 8.08
C ASN A 5 2.26 -6.56 8.48
N ARG A 6 3.39 -5.96 8.08
CA ARG A 6 3.67 -4.55 8.34
C ARG A 6 2.74 -3.63 7.56
N ILE A 7 2.43 -3.95 6.29
CA ILE A 7 1.47 -3.17 5.50
C ILE A 7 0.09 -3.21 6.16
N GLN A 8 -0.34 -4.38 6.64
CA GLN A 8 -1.59 -4.53 7.37
C GLN A 8 -1.62 -3.73 8.67
N GLU A 9 -0.55 -3.77 9.45
CA GLU A 9 -0.41 -2.97 10.66
C GLU A 9 -0.47 -1.47 10.36
N ASP A 10 0.22 -1.01 9.31
CA ASP A 10 0.19 0.40 8.91
C ASP A 10 -1.23 0.83 8.55
N ILE A 11 -1.96 0.01 7.78
CA ILE A 11 -3.36 0.25 7.39
C ILE A 11 -4.28 0.26 8.59
N ASN A 12 -4.18 -0.73 9.48
CA ASN A 12 -5.01 -0.83 10.68
C ASN A 12 -4.80 0.36 11.65
N ASN A 13 -3.60 0.95 11.63
CA ASN A 13 -3.27 2.12 12.42
C ASN A 13 -3.58 3.46 11.72
N MET A 14 -4.11 3.45 10.49
CA MET A 14 -4.56 4.67 9.82
C MET A 14 -5.72 5.29 10.60
N LYS A 15 -5.65 6.62 10.78
CA LYS A 15 -6.75 7.35 11.42
C LYS A 15 -7.96 7.33 10.50
N LEU A 16 -9.16 7.24 11.09
CA LEU A 16 -10.42 7.42 10.36
C LEU A 16 -10.38 8.72 9.54
N GLY A 17 -10.72 8.62 8.25
CA GLY A 17 -10.67 9.74 7.30
C GLY A 17 -9.32 9.95 6.60
N THR A 18 -8.30 9.12 6.87
CA THR A 18 -7.06 9.14 6.08
C THR A 18 -7.33 8.63 4.67
N MET A 19 -6.97 9.42 3.65
CA MET A 19 -7.28 9.12 2.24
C MET A 19 -6.11 8.48 1.46
N LYS A 20 -4.91 8.41 2.03
CA LYS A 20 -3.72 7.86 1.35
C LYS A 20 -2.84 7.08 2.33
N TRP A 21 -2.47 5.86 1.94
CA TRP A 21 -1.39 5.09 2.55
C TRP A 21 -0.11 5.25 1.71
N LEU A 22 1.05 5.27 2.36
CA LEU A 22 2.36 5.40 1.70
C LEU A 22 3.29 4.29 2.18
N GLY A 23 3.55 3.31 1.31
CA GLY A 23 4.58 2.30 1.50
C GLY A 23 5.95 2.81 1.04
N ASN A 24 7.01 2.42 1.75
CA ASN A 24 8.40 2.74 1.40
C ASN A 24 9.21 1.45 1.21
N ASN A 25 10.28 1.52 0.42
CA ASN A 25 11.21 0.41 0.15
C ASN A 25 10.53 -0.84 -0.46
N ILE A 26 9.51 -0.62 -1.28
CA ILE A 26 8.86 -1.68 -2.08
C ILE A 26 9.51 -1.64 -3.45
N GLU A 27 10.13 -2.74 -3.87
CA GLU A 27 10.68 -2.85 -5.21
C GLU A 27 9.55 -2.91 -6.24
N LEU A 28 9.80 -2.38 -7.45
CA LEU A 28 8.81 -2.40 -8.54
C LEU A 28 8.31 -3.82 -8.85
N ASN A 29 9.21 -4.82 -8.76
CA ASN A 29 8.86 -6.23 -9.01
C ASN A 29 7.90 -6.81 -7.95
N ASP A 30 7.91 -6.25 -6.74
CA ASP A 30 7.03 -6.70 -5.66
C ASP A 30 5.66 -5.98 -5.69
N MET A 31 5.50 -4.93 -6.51
CA MET A 31 4.26 -4.12 -6.55
C MET A 31 3.02 -4.92 -6.97
N GLN A 32 3.17 -5.95 -7.80
CA GLN A 32 2.04 -6.81 -8.16
C GLN A 32 1.50 -7.56 -6.93
N GLY A 33 2.39 -8.08 -6.08
CA GLY A 33 2.01 -8.77 -4.85
C GLY A 33 1.36 -7.82 -3.85
N VAL A 34 1.89 -6.60 -3.72
CA VAL A 34 1.30 -5.53 -2.89
C VAL A 34 -0.09 -5.15 -3.39
N HIS A 35 -0.26 -4.96 -4.70
CA HIS A 35 -1.56 -4.65 -5.29
C HIS A 35 -2.60 -5.74 -5.00
N THR A 36 -2.24 -7.02 -5.20
CA THR A 36 -3.14 -8.14 -4.88
C THR A 36 -3.50 -8.20 -3.40
N PHE A 37 -2.53 -7.96 -2.51
CA PHE A 37 -2.77 -7.93 -1.07
C PHE A 37 -3.71 -6.78 -0.66
N LEU A 38 -3.52 -5.60 -1.25
CA LEU A 38 -4.38 -4.45 -0.97
C LEU A 38 -5.82 -4.70 -1.43
N LEU A 39 -6.02 -5.34 -2.60
CA LEU A 39 -7.35 -5.77 -3.06
C LEU A 39 -8.03 -6.75 -2.09
N SER A 40 -7.29 -7.71 -1.50
CA SER A 40 -7.91 -8.62 -0.52
C SER A 40 -8.39 -7.90 0.74
N LEU A 41 -7.68 -6.84 1.16
CA LEU A 41 -8.13 -6.02 2.29
C LEU A 41 -9.38 -5.21 1.96
N GLU A 42 -9.54 -4.77 0.72
CA GLU A 42 -10.74 -4.11 0.24
C GLU A 42 -11.94 -5.07 0.21
N GLU A 43 -11.76 -6.28 -0.32
CA GLU A 43 -12.81 -7.33 -0.33
C GLU A 43 -13.27 -7.70 1.09
N GLU A 44 -12.37 -7.68 2.07
CA GLU A 44 -12.67 -7.90 3.49
C GLU A 44 -13.30 -6.68 4.19
N GLY A 45 -13.38 -5.53 3.50
CA GLY A 45 -13.93 -4.28 4.02
C GLY A 45 -12.98 -3.54 4.98
N GLY A 46 -11.70 -3.88 5.00
CA GLY A 46 -10.67 -3.21 5.80
C GLY A 46 -10.27 -1.84 5.25
N VAL A 47 -10.40 -1.64 3.94
CA VAL A 47 -10.13 -0.38 3.22
C VAL A 47 -11.10 -0.18 2.05
N ASP A 48 -11.15 1.04 1.52
CA ASP A 48 -11.82 1.37 0.25
C ASP A 48 -10.76 1.98 -0.68
N MET A 49 -10.53 1.38 -1.85
CA MET A 49 -9.39 1.69 -2.71
C MET A 49 -9.80 2.28 -4.05
N ILE A 50 -9.44 3.54 -4.25
CA ILE A 50 -9.75 4.26 -5.50
C ILE A 50 -8.59 4.17 -6.50
N ALA A 51 -7.34 4.07 -6.02
CA ALA A 51 -6.15 3.97 -6.86
C ALA A 51 -4.91 3.44 -6.10
N VAL A 52 -4.02 2.76 -6.83
CA VAL A 52 -2.66 2.38 -6.37
C VAL A 52 -1.63 2.94 -7.34
N GLY A 53 -0.58 3.56 -6.82
CA GLY A 53 0.50 4.14 -7.62
C GLY A 53 1.87 3.81 -7.07
N HIS A 54 2.88 3.77 -7.96
CA HIS A 54 4.29 3.68 -7.60
C HIS A 54 4.98 5.01 -7.89
N GLU A 55 5.58 5.62 -6.86
CA GLU A 55 6.34 6.87 -7.01
C GLU A 55 7.85 6.54 -6.87
N SER A 56 8.57 6.48 -7.99
CA SER A 56 10.04 6.40 -7.99
C SER A 56 10.64 7.81 -7.91
N TYR A 57 11.29 8.15 -6.80
CA TYR A 57 12.08 9.39 -6.73
C TYR A 57 13.44 9.20 -7.41
N THR A 58 13.46 9.17 -8.75
CA THR A 58 14.70 9.33 -9.52
C THR A 58 15.02 10.82 -9.55
N GLY A 59 15.60 11.35 -8.46
CA GLY A 59 15.76 12.79 -8.26
C GLY A 59 16.38 13.51 -9.45
N HIS A 60 15.57 14.27 -10.18
CA HIS A 60 16.03 15.45 -10.89
C HIS A 60 15.54 16.63 -10.06
N ARG A 61 16.45 17.22 -9.28
CA ARG A 61 16.26 18.49 -8.59
C ARG A 61 17.16 19.52 -9.26
#